data_AF-A0A928UIE9-F1
#
_entry.id   AF-A0A928UIE9-F1
#
_cell.length_a   1.000
_cell.length_b   1.000
_cell.length_c   1.000
_cell.angle_alpha   90.00
_cell.angle_beta   90.00
_cell.angle_gamma   90.00
#
_symmetry.space_group_name_H-M   'P 1'
#
loop_
_entity.id
_entity.type
_entity.pdbx_description
1 polymer ?
#
loop_
_entity_poly.entity_id
_entity_poly.type
_entity_poly.pdbx_seq_one_letter_code
_entity_poly.pdbx_strand_id
1 'polypeptide(L)'
;MRTNFKTSIKTSNILTPEVLLKTVQKKGYFPKYSHNIANDSVLKELYFLADKYRQTLSIIDKAKLIKHERYMLYEELEHPELTLARNYSEIQKMRFTKKGKRNIVDVLNLFNTNALRRIESLKKPFKSNASIDKFNTIERVSNKIKPTNKVNKSTLESLKVVSDWLKDSLTKDAKNDFKEEVKKINFNIRTREPAILRELLIETSLDSAEQEKVKILIESILKDKKASPETYHIAIWAGGKYKNNEIFEKLKEIALNKEEKDVRKRELAIHSTSMYAREKFKDVESIILSIAKEDSVFAPLGKIIHNKLNGTHYSQKDRELKNMDYNEKLRFKRWRDRFVISEKELSPREINAIDRGLYPFKNILKFFVKTVGKSITLMGIDSYTKYAPERAGLRGFSNGINNSGDFYDSIMGIHTKNGTFLGDKIERKLQDNMITHECAHLLHDYLFPNFKQKIQTLYEKALVENKAIDYYAKNNAFEYFAQGFEAYTSIYKPHKYIIDDDALSNTLYKLIQKDPDLYEFIDKLVKYGT
;
A
#
# COMPACT_ATOMS: atom_id res chain seq x y z
N MET A 1 -19.31 -32.61 -56.01
CA MET A 1 -18.48 -31.74 -56.87
C MET A 1 -17.21 -31.38 -56.13
N ARG A 2 -16.06 -31.89 -56.61
CA ARG A 2 -14.71 -31.59 -56.12
C ARG A 2 -14.16 -30.43 -56.95
N THR A 3 -13.62 -29.40 -56.31
CA THR A 3 -12.62 -28.53 -56.93
C THR A 3 -11.55 -28.16 -55.90
N ASN A 4 -10.31 -28.36 -56.34
CA ASN A 4 -9.07 -28.17 -55.62
C ASN A 4 -8.73 -26.69 -55.44
N PHE A 5 -8.15 -26.32 -54.31
CA PHE A 5 -7.10 -25.31 -54.26
C PHE A 5 -6.04 -25.71 -53.22
N LYS A 6 -4.95 -26.30 -53.70
CA LYS A 6 -3.65 -26.30 -53.02
C LYS A 6 -2.93 -25.02 -53.43
N THR A 7 -2.55 -24.20 -52.47
CA THR A 7 -1.31 -23.40 -52.58
C THR A 7 -0.68 -23.27 -51.19
N SER A 8 0.61 -23.59 -51.17
CA SER A 8 1.54 -23.55 -50.05
C SER A 8 1.65 -22.17 -49.41
N ILE A 9 1.65 -22.10 -48.07
CA ILE A 9 2.31 -21.01 -47.35
C ILE A 9 3.42 -21.65 -46.53
N LYS A 10 4.67 -21.43 -46.98
CA LYS A 10 5.87 -21.71 -46.22
C LYS A 10 5.91 -20.76 -45.00
N THR A 11 6.21 -21.36 -43.86
CA THR A 11 6.63 -20.71 -42.62
C THR A 11 7.83 -19.79 -42.85
N SER A 12 7.70 -18.53 -42.45
CA SER A 12 8.70 -17.63 -41.85
C SER A 12 8.40 -16.19 -42.28
N ASN A 13 7.83 -15.38 -41.40
CA ASN A 13 8.04 -13.93 -41.35
C ASN A 13 7.41 -13.41 -40.05
N ILE A 14 8.24 -13.13 -39.06
CA ILE A 14 7.87 -12.30 -37.91
C ILE A 14 7.66 -10.89 -38.46
N LEU A 15 6.44 -10.38 -38.34
CA LEU A 15 6.10 -9.02 -38.74
C LEU A 15 6.69 -8.04 -37.72
N THR A 16 7.52 -7.11 -38.18
CA THR A 16 8.03 -6.03 -37.35
C THR A 16 6.93 -4.97 -37.11
N PRO A 17 6.97 -4.22 -36.00
CA PRO A 17 5.97 -3.20 -35.66
C PRO A 17 5.69 -2.18 -36.78
N GLU A 18 6.69 -1.86 -37.61
CA GLU A 18 6.58 -0.94 -38.73
C GLU A 18 5.74 -1.47 -39.91
N VAL A 19 5.71 -2.80 -40.11
CA VAL A 19 4.87 -3.43 -41.15
C VAL A 19 3.41 -3.44 -40.72
N LEU A 20 3.16 -3.70 -39.43
CA LEU A 20 1.82 -3.65 -38.84
C LEU A 20 1.21 -2.24 -38.96
N LEU A 21 2.01 -1.20 -38.68
CA LEU A 21 1.62 0.20 -38.77
C LEU A 21 1.23 0.61 -40.21
N LYS A 22 1.99 0.14 -41.21
CA LYS A 22 1.71 0.40 -42.63
C LYS A 22 0.47 -0.36 -43.13
N THR A 23 0.19 -1.56 -42.63
CA THR A 23 -1.03 -2.32 -42.99
C THR A 23 -2.29 -1.67 -42.44
N VAL A 24 -2.24 -1.13 -41.22
CA VAL A 24 -3.36 -0.39 -40.61
C VAL A 24 -3.61 0.94 -41.33
N GLN A 25 -2.55 1.66 -41.73
CA GLN A 25 -2.67 2.91 -42.50
C GLN A 25 -3.23 2.70 -43.92
N LYS A 26 -2.98 1.54 -44.54
CA LYS A 26 -3.36 1.27 -45.94
C LYS A 26 -4.80 0.76 -46.12
N LYS A 27 -5.49 0.32 -45.06
CA LYS A 27 -6.82 -0.33 -45.16
C LYS A 27 -8.03 0.51 -44.76
N GLY A 28 -7.86 1.78 -44.36
CA GLY A 28 -8.94 2.78 -44.40
C GLY A 28 -10.27 2.41 -43.70
N TYR A 29 -10.26 1.58 -42.66
CA TYR A 29 -11.44 1.25 -41.88
C TYR A 29 -11.17 1.51 -40.39
N PHE A 30 -11.87 2.50 -39.83
CA PHE A 30 -12.10 2.60 -38.39
C PHE A 30 -13.60 2.69 -38.14
N PRO A 31 -14.23 1.73 -37.44
CA PRO A 31 -15.56 1.93 -36.92
C PRO A 31 -15.52 2.83 -35.68
N LYS A 32 -16.66 3.49 -35.41
CA LYS A 32 -16.93 4.31 -34.23
C LYS A 32 -16.48 3.60 -32.94
N TYR A 33 -15.90 4.38 -32.03
CA TYR A 33 -15.56 3.98 -30.67
C TYR A 33 -16.77 3.31 -29.99
N SER A 34 -16.72 1.99 -29.92
CA SER A 34 -17.34 1.20 -28.87
C SER A 34 -16.21 0.72 -27.97
N HIS A 35 -16.46 0.64 -26.66
CA HIS A 35 -15.51 0.10 -25.68
C HIS A 35 -15.23 -1.39 -25.92
N ASN A 36 -14.48 -1.70 -26.97
CA ASN A 36 -13.84 -2.99 -27.15
C ASN A 36 -12.34 -2.77 -27.02
N ILE A 37 -11.86 -3.08 -25.81
CA ILE A 37 -10.55 -3.60 -25.46
C ILE A 37 -9.49 -3.30 -26.54
N ALA A 38 -8.68 -2.25 -26.30
CA ALA A 38 -7.42 -2.10 -27.00
C ALA A 38 -6.72 -3.47 -27.00
N ASN A 39 -6.43 -4.00 -28.20
CA ASN A 39 -5.97 -5.38 -28.40
C ASN A 39 -5.06 -5.82 -27.24
N ASP A 40 -5.53 -6.82 -26.51
CA ASP A 40 -4.92 -7.33 -25.28
C ASP A 40 -3.42 -7.65 -25.46
N SER A 41 -2.99 -7.91 -26.71
CA SER A 41 -1.59 -8.09 -27.11
C SER A 41 -0.73 -6.84 -27.02
N VAL A 42 -1.23 -5.66 -27.40
CA VAL A 42 -0.48 -4.38 -27.36
C VAL A 42 -0.29 -3.94 -25.92
N LEU A 43 -1.33 -4.08 -25.09
CA LEU A 43 -1.25 -3.80 -23.66
C LEU A 43 -0.24 -4.76 -23.00
N LYS A 44 -0.27 -6.05 -23.33
CA LYS A 44 0.70 -7.05 -22.85
C LYS A 44 2.13 -6.73 -23.30
N GLU A 45 2.33 -6.28 -24.53
CA GLU A 45 3.65 -5.89 -25.04
C GLU A 45 4.19 -4.63 -24.34
N LEU A 46 3.33 -3.63 -24.09
CA LEU A 46 3.71 -2.46 -23.30
C LEU A 46 4.04 -2.81 -21.84
N TYR A 47 3.25 -3.68 -21.20
CA TYR A 47 3.57 -4.18 -19.86
C TYR A 47 4.91 -4.95 -19.85
N PHE A 48 5.17 -5.77 -20.86
CA PHE A 48 6.42 -6.50 -21.00
C PHE A 48 7.63 -5.56 -21.19
N LEU A 49 7.51 -4.54 -22.04
CA LEU A 49 8.57 -3.55 -22.26
C LEU A 49 8.81 -2.68 -21.02
N ALA A 50 7.74 -2.29 -20.31
CA ALA A 50 7.85 -1.58 -19.04
C ALA A 50 8.55 -2.44 -17.98
N ASP A 51 8.23 -3.73 -17.90
CA ASP A 51 8.90 -4.67 -16.99
C ASP A 51 10.39 -4.85 -17.35
N LYS A 52 10.71 -4.97 -18.64
CA LYS A 52 12.11 -5.00 -19.11
C LYS A 52 12.86 -3.71 -18.80
N TYR A 53 12.23 -2.55 -18.99
CA TYR A 53 12.83 -1.27 -18.61
C TYR A 53 13.07 -1.18 -17.10
N ARG A 54 12.09 -1.56 -16.27
CA ARG A 54 12.26 -1.64 -14.81
C ARG A 54 13.45 -2.51 -14.43
N GLN A 55 13.60 -3.68 -15.04
CA GLN A 55 14.74 -4.57 -14.80
C GLN A 55 16.11 -3.93 -15.08
N THR A 56 16.19 -2.93 -15.98
CA THR A 56 17.43 -2.19 -16.27
C THR A 56 17.73 -1.06 -15.29
N LEU A 57 16.76 -0.66 -14.47
CA LEU A 57 16.92 0.45 -13.53
C LEU A 57 17.67 0.03 -12.28
N SER A 58 18.44 0.96 -11.72
CA SER A 58 18.97 0.82 -10.36
C SER A 58 17.80 0.66 -9.37
N ILE A 59 18.05 0.01 -8.24
CA ILE A 59 17.08 -0.14 -7.15
C ILE A 59 16.43 1.20 -6.75
N ILE A 60 17.24 2.26 -6.68
CA ILE A 60 16.77 3.60 -6.31
C ILE A 60 15.87 4.19 -7.41
N ASP A 61 16.23 3.99 -8.67
CA ASP A 61 15.47 4.51 -9.80
C ASP A 61 14.17 3.72 -10.03
N LYS A 62 14.16 2.41 -9.75
CA LYS A 62 12.92 1.60 -9.67
C LYS A 62 11.96 2.20 -8.63
N ALA A 63 12.44 2.48 -7.41
CA ALA A 63 11.59 3.04 -6.34
C ALA A 63 11.05 4.44 -6.68
N LYS A 64 11.88 5.31 -7.29
CA LYS A 64 11.43 6.62 -7.79
C LYS A 64 10.40 6.50 -8.91
N LEU A 65 10.61 5.58 -9.85
CA LEU A 65 9.66 5.33 -10.95
C LEU A 65 8.32 4.85 -10.40
N ILE A 66 8.30 3.89 -9.47
CA ILE A 66 7.07 3.39 -8.83
C ILE A 66 6.33 4.53 -8.11
N LYS A 67 7.05 5.35 -7.33
CA LYS A 67 6.46 6.52 -6.66
C LYS A 67 5.84 7.49 -7.66
N HIS A 68 6.52 7.75 -8.78
CA HIS A 68 6.04 8.67 -9.82
C HIS A 68 4.88 8.08 -10.62
N GLU A 69 4.91 6.80 -10.99
CA GLU A 69 3.80 6.10 -11.65
C GLU A 69 2.54 6.13 -10.78
N ARG A 70 2.68 5.87 -9.47
CA ARG A 70 1.58 6.01 -8.50
C ARG A 70 1.06 7.45 -8.41
N TYR A 71 1.96 8.44 -8.35
CA TYR A 71 1.57 9.84 -8.30
C TYR A 71 0.83 10.30 -9.57
N MET A 72 1.29 9.86 -10.75
CA MET A 72 0.61 10.14 -12.02
C MET A 72 -0.78 9.50 -12.09
N LEU A 73 -0.89 8.23 -11.71
CA LEU A 73 -2.18 7.54 -11.57
C LEU A 73 -3.10 8.27 -10.59
N TYR A 74 -2.55 8.75 -9.48
CA TYR A 74 -3.28 9.49 -8.45
C TYR A 74 -3.77 10.86 -8.95
N GLU A 75 -2.91 11.69 -9.57
CA GLU A 75 -3.29 12.99 -10.12
C GLU A 75 -4.30 12.87 -11.28
N GLU A 76 -4.18 11.83 -12.11
CA GLU A 76 -5.14 11.53 -13.18
C GLU A 76 -6.52 11.06 -12.65
N LEU A 77 -6.54 10.36 -11.52
CA LEU A 77 -7.78 9.87 -10.88
C LEU A 77 -8.44 10.93 -9.99
N GLU A 78 -7.67 11.75 -9.27
CA GLU A 78 -8.19 12.72 -8.31
C GLU A 78 -8.52 14.08 -8.91
N HIS A 79 -7.74 14.50 -9.91
CA HIS A 79 -7.86 15.81 -10.54
C HIS A 79 -7.83 15.70 -12.06
N PRO A 80 -8.79 14.98 -12.67
CA PRO A 80 -8.87 14.84 -14.12
C PRO A 80 -8.95 16.21 -14.81
N GLU A 81 -9.53 17.22 -14.15
CA GLU A 81 -9.57 18.62 -14.58
C GLU A 81 -8.21 19.32 -14.53
N LEU A 82 -7.30 18.99 -13.60
CA LEU A 82 -5.93 19.53 -13.62
C LEU A 82 -5.11 18.87 -14.74
N THR A 83 -5.32 17.57 -14.96
CA THR A 83 -4.74 16.86 -16.10
C THR A 83 -5.25 17.44 -17.42
N LEU A 84 -6.57 17.64 -17.54
CA LEU A 84 -7.22 18.27 -18.69
C LEU A 84 -6.80 19.74 -18.84
N ALA A 85 -6.76 20.54 -17.78
CA ALA A 85 -6.38 21.95 -17.81
C ALA A 85 -4.90 22.16 -18.11
N ARG A 86 -4.02 21.26 -17.63
CA ARG A 86 -2.59 21.26 -17.99
C ARG A 86 -2.42 20.89 -19.46
N ASN A 87 -3.18 19.91 -19.96
CA ASN A 87 -3.22 19.58 -21.38
C ASN A 87 -3.83 20.73 -22.23
N TYR A 88 -4.84 21.42 -21.70
CA TYR A 88 -5.52 22.54 -22.36
C TYR A 88 -4.68 23.83 -22.36
N SER A 89 -3.95 24.11 -21.27
CA SER A 89 -2.97 25.20 -21.14
C SER A 89 -1.83 25.04 -22.14
N GLU A 90 -1.32 23.82 -22.30
CA GLU A 90 -0.30 23.51 -23.31
C GLU A 90 -0.86 23.60 -24.74
N ILE A 91 -2.14 23.28 -24.96
CA ILE A 91 -2.84 23.54 -26.23
C ILE A 91 -3.02 25.05 -26.48
N GLN A 92 -3.32 25.86 -25.46
CA GLN A 92 -3.49 27.32 -25.59
C GLN A 92 -2.20 28.08 -25.82
N LYS A 93 -1.06 27.59 -25.30
CA LYS A 93 0.28 28.17 -25.56
C LYS A 93 0.72 28.01 -27.02
N MET A 94 0.05 27.15 -27.80
CA MET A 94 0.32 27.00 -29.22
C MET A 94 -0.43 28.10 -30.00
N ARG A 95 0.31 29.08 -30.54
CA ARG A 95 -0.26 30.18 -31.34
C ARG A 95 -1.12 29.61 -32.49
N PHE A 96 -2.44 29.79 -32.38
CA PHE A 96 -3.38 29.48 -33.45
C PHE A 96 -3.22 30.52 -34.58
N THR A 97 -2.61 30.11 -35.69
CA THR A 97 -2.63 30.92 -36.91
C THR A 97 -4.00 30.79 -37.57
N LYS A 98 -4.58 31.95 -37.97
CA LYS A 98 -5.94 32.16 -38.50
C LYS A 98 -6.39 31.32 -39.72
N LYS A 99 -5.59 30.37 -40.21
CA LYS A 99 -5.94 29.48 -41.33
C LYS A 99 -5.62 28.04 -40.99
N GLY A 100 -6.63 27.27 -40.61
CA GLY A 100 -6.54 25.82 -40.55
C GLY A 100 -7.50 25.20 -39.56
N LYS A 101 -8.68 24.79 -40.02
CA LYS A 101 -9.45 23.74 -39.35
C LYS A 101 -8.57 22.50 -39.34
N ARG A 102 -8.20 21.99 -38.17
CA ARG A 102 -7.53 20.69 -38.03
C ARG A 102 -8.44 19.67 -37.37
N ASN A 103 -8.32 18.44 -37.83
CA ASN A 103 -9.14 17.28 -37.49
C ASN A 103 -8.79 16.82 -36.06
N ILE A 104 -9.75 16.25 -35.33
CA ILE A 104 -9.54 15.65 -34.00
C ILE A 104 -8.42 14.61 -34.00
N VAL A 105 -8.15 14.00 -35.16
CA VAL A 105 -7.01 13.10 -35.43
C VAL A 105 -5.65 13.81 -35.27
N ASP A 106 -5.52 15.08 -35.64
CA ASP A 106 -4.29 15.84 -35.47
C ASP A 106 -4.02 16.14 -33.99
N VAL A 107 -5.08 16.42 -33.22
CA VAL A 107 -5.01 16.61 -31.77
C VAL A 107 -4.60 15.31 -31.07
N LEU A 108 -5.19 14.17 -31.47
CA LEU A 108 -4.87 12.85 -30.92
C LEU A 108 -3.46 12.35 -31.30
N ASN A 109 -3.02 12.60 -32.54
CA ASN A 109 -1.63 12.34 -32.94
C ASN A 109 -0.65 13.26 -32.19
N LEU A 110 -1.06 14.47 -31.83
CA LEU A 110 -0.29 15.37 -30.96
C LEU A 110 -0.20 14.87 -29.52
N PHE A 111 -1.27 14.27 -28.98
CA PHE A 111 -1.24 13.61 -27.66
C PHE A 111 -0.20 12.47 -27.62
N ASN A 112 -0.16 11.64 -28.66
CA ASN A 112 0.87 10.59 -28.80
C ASN A 112 2.28 11.16 -28.97
N THR A 113 2.42 12.25 -29.73
CA THR A 113 3.72 12.94 -29.92
C THR A 113 4.18 13.67 -28.65
N ASN A 114 3.27 14.17 -27.82
CA ASN A 114 3.57 14.80 -26.54
C ASN A 114 3.89 13.80 -25.44
N ALA A 115 3.30 12.59 -25.46
CA ALA A 115 3.76 11.48 -24.62
C ALA A 115 5.21 11.09 -24.97
N LEU A 116 5.54 11.02 -26.27
CA LEU A 116 6.92 10.77 -26.74
C LEU A 116 7.88 11.94 -26.43
N ARG A 117 7.44 13.20 -26.53
CA ARG A 117 8.25 14.37 -26.13
C ARG A 117 8.39 14.48 -24.61
N ARG A 118 7.44 13.99 -23.81
CA ARG A 118 7.59 13.84 -22.36
C ARG A 118 8.61 12.76 -22.05
N ILE A 119 8.62 11.64 -22.77
CA ILE A 119 9.69 10.63 -22.71
C ILE A 119 11.06 11.23 -23.09
N GLU A 120 11.11 12.17 -24.04
CA GLU A 120 12.34 12.91 -24.37
C GLU A 120 12.70 14.01 -23.38
N SER A 121 11.73 14.71 -22.77
CA SER A 121 12.00 15.73 -21.75
C SER A 121 12.39 15.12 -20.40
N LEU A 122 12.00 13.87 -20.14
CA LEU A 122 12.52 13.03 -19.05
C LEU A 122 14.03 12.75 -19.19
N LYS A 123 14.64 12.98 -20.37
CA LYS A 123 16.09 12.97 -20.56
C LYS A 123 16.78 14.27 -20.11
N LYS A 124 16.06 15.37 -19.82
CA LYS A 124 16.62 16.71 -19.66
C LYS A 124 17.15 17.15 -18.27
N PRO A 125 16.96 16.45 -17.12
CA PRO A 125 17.74 16.78 -15.92
C PRO A 125 19.16 16.20 -15.95
N PHE A 126 19.49 15.34 -16.91
CA PHE A 126 20.80 14.67 -16.97
C PHE A 126 21.69 15.31 -18.04
N LYS A 127 22.13 16.54 -17.76
CA LYS A 127 23.33 17.10 -18.41
C LYS A 127 24.48 17.14 -17.42
N SER A 128 25.14 16.00 -17.26
CA SER A 128 26.59 15.98 -17.07
C SER A 128 27.17 14.97 -18.06
N ASN A 129 28.11 15.46 -18.86
CA ASN A 129 28.66 14.83 -20.05
C ASN A 129 29.29 13.45 -19.77
N ALA A 130 28.73 12.40 -20.38
CA ALA A 130 29.49 11.43 -21.17
C ALA A 130 28.55 10.45 -21.89
N SER A 131 28.76 10.31 -23.20
CA SER A 131 28.44 9.14 -24.03
C SER A 131 26.97 8.79 -24.34
N ILE A 132 26.27 9.63 -25.11
CA ILE A 132 25.09 9.19 -25.89
C ILE A 132 25.25 9.30 -27.42
N ASP A 133 26.30 9.96 -27.93
CA ASP A 133 26.53 10.02 -29.39
C ASP A 133 27.41 8.88 -29.96
N LYS A 134 27.83 7.91 -29.14
CA LYS A 134 28.64 6.77 -29.62
C LYS A 134 27.89 5.45 -29.81
N PHE A 135 26.63 5.33 -29.41
CA PHE A 135 25.96 4.02 -29.48
C PHE A 135 25.20 3.80 -30.80
N ASN A 136 24.60 4.83 -31.39
CA ASN A 136 23.64 4.62 -32.49
C ASN A 136 24.23 4.75 -33.91
N THR A 137 25.49 5.15 -34.04
CA THR A 137 26.20 5.15 -35.33
C THR A 137 27.08 3.91 -35.51
N ILE A 138 27.51 3.28 -34.41
CA ILE A 138 28.44 2.13 -34.45
C ILE A 138 27.72 0.82 -34.82
N GLU A 139 26.47 0.64 -34.40
CA GLU A 139 25.70 -0.57 -34.74
C GLU A 139 25.31 -0.62 -36.23
N ARG A 140 25.09 0.54 -36.88
CA ARG A 140 24.78 0.61 -38.32
C ARG A 140 26.00 0.48 -39.23
N VAL A 141 27.20 0.76 -38.74
CA VAL A 141 28.45 0.61 -39.50
C VAL A 141 29.09 -0.76 -39.29
N SER A 142 28.99 -1.36 -38.10
CA SER A 142 29.62 -2.67 -37.81
C SER A 142 29.02 -3.84 -38.60
N ASN A 143 27.74 -3.75 -39.00
CA ASN A 143 27.06 -4.80 -39.76
C ASN A 143 27.31 -4.76 -41.29
N LYS A 144 28.19 -3.88 -41.79
CA LYS A 144 28.51 -3.79 -43.23
C LYS A 144 29.97 -4.05 -43.62
N ILE A 145 30.85 -4.39 -42.69
CA ILE A 145 32.29 -4.55 -43.02
C ILE A 145 32.67 -6.03 -42.98
N LYS A 146 32.88 -6.61 -44.16
CA LYS A 146 33.55 -7.92 -44.33
C LYS A 146 35.03 -7.79 -43.97
N PRO A 147 35.66 -8.86 -43.45
CA PRO A 147 37.00 -8.80 -42.90
C PRO A 147 38.02 -8.65 -44.02
N THR A 148 38.76 -7.55 -44.03
CA THR A 148 40.09 -7.51 -44.65
C THR A 148 41.07 -6.79 -43.72
N ASN A 149 42.11 -7.56 -43.38
CA ASN A 149 43.39 -7.27 -42.75
C ASN A 149 43.69 -5.82 -42.36
N LYS A 150 43.49 -5.52 -41.07
CA LYS A 150 44.47 -4.93 -40.11
C LYS A 150 43.72 -4.46 -38.86
N VAL A 151 43.46 -5.36 -37.92
CA VAL A 151 43.13 -4.97 -36.55
C VAL A 151 44.34 -5.26 -35.70
N ASN A 152 44.87 -4.20 -35.07
CA ASN A 152 46.06 -4.25 -34.24
C ASN A 152 45.81 -5.18 -33.03
N LYS A 153 46.80 -6.04 -32.73
CA LYS A 153 46.84 -7.00 -31.62
C LYS A 153 46.46 -6.37 -30.27
N SER A 154 46.77 -5.08 -30.07
CA SER A 154 46.42 -4.32 -28.87
C SER A 154 44.90 -4.17 -28.62
N THR A 155 44.10 -4.13 -29.70
CA THR A 155 42.64 -4.00 -29.60
C THR A 155 41.97 -5.32 -29.21
N LEU A 156 42.55 -6.44 -29.65
CA LEU A 156 42.11 -7.79 -29.25
C LEU A 156 42.53 -8.13 -27.82
N GLU A 157 43.70 -7.67 -27.37
CA GLU A 157 44.15 -7.82 -25.97
C GLU A 157 43.28 -6.98 -25.01
N SER A 158 42.88 -5.77 -25.39
CA SER A 158 42.01 -4.91 -24.57
C SER A 158 40.60 -5.49 -24.38
N LEU A 159 40.04 -6.13 -25.41
CA LEU A 159 38.74 -6.80 -25.32
C LEU A 159 38.80 -8.10 -24.50
N LYS A 160 39.96 -8.77 -24.50
CA LYS A 160 40.20 -9.95 -23.68
C LYS A 160 40.32 -9.60 -22.19
N VAL A 161 41.00 -8.49 -21.86
CA VAL A 161 41.08 -7.96 -20.48
C VAL A 161 39.71 -7.59 -19.90
N VAL A 162 38.84 -6.97 -20.70
CA VAL A 162 37.46 -6.62 -20.27
C VAL A 162 36.58 -7.86 -20.13
N SER A 163 36.75 -8.84 -21.02
CA SER A 163 36.06 -10.14 -20.95
C SER A 163 36.50 -10.97 -19.72
N ASP A 164 37.79 -10.95 -19.39
CA ASP A 164 38.34 -11.69 -18.25
C ASP A 164 38.00 -10.98 -16.93
N TRP A 165 37.96 -9.64 -16.91
CA TRP A 165 37.47 -8.83 -15.77
C TRP A 165 35.99 -9.11 -15.43
N LEU A 166 35.14 -9.30 -16.47
CA LEU A 166 33.73 -9.64 -16.29
C LEU A 166 33.51 -11.07 -15.80
N LYS A 167 34.46 -11.99 -16.03
CA LYS A 167 34.39 -13.38 -15.55
C LYS A 167 34.85 -13.55 -14.10
N ASP A 168 35.74 -12.70 -13.60
CA ASP A 168 36.29 -12.78 -12.24
C ASP A 168 35.50 -12.00 -11.16
N SER A 169 34.49 -11.22 -11.57
CA SER A 169 33.72 -10.32 -10.68
C SER A 169 32.68 -11.01 -9.76
N LEU A 170 32.77 -12.33 -9.56
CA LEU A 170 32.04 -13.08 -8.53
C LEU A 170 32.89 -13.39 -7.29
N THR A 171 33.83 -12.51 -6.95
CA THR A 171 34.70 -12.68 -5.78
C THR A 171 34.61 -11.51 -4.81
N LYS A 172 35.33 -11.64 -3.69
CA LYS A 172 35.35 -10.82 -2.47
C LYS A 172 35.38 -9.29 -2.70
N ASP A 173 35.84 -8.85 -3.86
CA ASP A 173 35.96 -7.45 -4.25
C ASP A 173 34.62 -6.82 -4.64
N ALA A 174 33.67 -7.57 -5.22
CA ALA A 174 32.31 -7.08 -5.45
C ALA A 174 31.58 -6.75 -4.12
N LYS A 175 31.91 -7.47 -3.04
CA LYS A 175 31.42 -7.13 -1.69
C LYS A 175 32.07 -5.88 -1.13
N ASN A 176 33.32 -5.58 -1.48
CA ASN A 176 34.01 -4.37 -1.02
C ASN A 176 33.56 -3.13 -1.81
N ASP A 177 33.42 -3.25 -3.13
CA ASP A 177 32.90 -2.19 -3.99
C ASP A 177 31.43 -1.88 -3.65
N PHE A 178 30.61 -2.91 -3.40
CA PHE A 178 29.25 -2.71 -2.88
C PHE A 178 29.25 -2.11 -1.48
N LYS A 179 30.18 -2.46 -0.58
CA LYS A 179 30.30 -1.79 0.74
C LYS A 179 30.63 -0.31 0.58
N GLU A 180 31.49 0.06 -0.37
CA GLU A 180 31.80 1.46 -0.69
C GLU A 180 30.61 2.17 -1.36
N GLU A 181 29.87 1.51 -2.23
CA GLU A 181 28.66 2.04 -2.85
C GLU A 181 27.51 2.18 -1.83
N VAL A 182 27.35 1.21 -0.92
CA VAL A 182 26.45 1.28 0.24
C VAL A 182 26.87 2.37 1.20
N LYS A 183 28.17 2.65 1.39
CA LYS A 183 28.61 3.83 2.17
C LYS A 183 28.19 5.14 1.50
N LYS A 184 28.30 5.25 0.18
CA LYS A 184 27.83 6.41 -0.61
C LYS A 184 26.29 6.52 -0.57
N ILE A 185 25.58 5.39 -0.65
CA ILE A 185 24.13 5.31 -0.51
C ILE A 185 23.69 5.64 0.92
N ASN A 186 24.38 5.15 1.96
CA ASN A 186 24.12 5.47 3.37
C ASN A 186 24.21 6.97 3.64
N PHE A 187 25.16 7.66 2.99
CA PHE A 187 25.27 9.12 3.09
C PHE A 187 24.06 9.84 2.47
N ASN A 188 23.49 9.32 1.39
CA ASN A 188 22.28 9.86 0.75
C ASN A 188 20.95 9.40 1.40
N ILE A 189 20.87 8.18 1.95
CA ILE A 189 19.69 7.66 2.66
C ILE A 189 19.50 8.39 3.99
N ARG A 190 20.58 8.78 4.66
CA ARG A 190 20.54 9.65 5.85
C ARG A 190 19.81 10.98 5.60
N THR A 191 19.67 11.40 4.34
CA THR A 191 19.13 12.72 3.97
C THR A 191 17.91 12.66 3.04
N ARG A 192 17.48 11.50 2.52
CA ARG A 192 16.33 11.42 1.59
C ARG A 192 15.37 10.25 1.82
N GLU A 193 14.19 10.65 2.29
CA GLU A 193 12.83 10.09 2.19
C GLU A 193 12.60 8.63 2.63
N PRO A 194 12.08 8.41 3.86
CA PRO A 194 11.47 7.14 4.29
C PRO A 194 10.50 6.53 3.28
N ALA A 195 9.81 7.36 2.48
CA ALA A 195 8.93 6.92 1.40
C ALA A 195 9.66 6.07 0.33
N ILE A 196 10.86 6.44 -0.10
CA ILE A 196 11.60 5.68 -1.12
C ILE A 196 12.06 4.33 -0.55
N LEU A 197 12.57 4.35 0.68
CA LEU A 197 12.96 3.14 1.39
C LEU A 197 11.75 2.20 1.58
N ARG A 198 10.60 2.77 1.94
CA ARG A 198 9.35 2.04 2.08
C ARG A 198 8.94 1.36 0.77
N GLU A 199 8.93 2.07 -0.35
CA GLU A 199 8.60 1.48 -1.67
C GLU A 199 9.55 0.35 -2.03
N LEU A 200 10.86 0.55 -1.82
CA LEU A 200 11.86 -0.47 -2.09
C LEU A 200 11.65 -1.74 -1.26
N LEU A 201 11.32 -1.60 0.01
CA LEU A 201 11.18 -2.72 0.96
C LEU A 201 9.80 -3.37 0.93
N ILE A 202 8.81 -2.72 0.31
CA ILE A 202 7.50 -3.33 0.04
C ILE A 202 7.57 -4.26 -1.16
N GLU A 203 8.46 -4.00 -2.13
CA GLU A 203 8.55 -4.74 -3.39
C GLU A 203 8.83 -6.23 -3.18
N THR A 204 7.88 -7.07 -3.59
CA THR A 204 7.95 -8.53 -3.40
C THR A 204 8.62 -9.27 -4.55
N SER A 205 8.90 -8.59 -5.66
CA SER A 205 9.43 -9.20 -6.90
C SER A 205 10.96 -9.14 -7.05
N LEU A 206 11.69 -8.80 -5.98
CA LEU A 206 13.15 -8.71 -6.01
C LEU A 206 13.82 -10.06 -6.28
N ASP A 207 14.82 -10.08 -7.16
CA ASP A 207 15.64 -11.26 -7.40
C ASP A 207 16.53 -11.60 -6.18
N SER A 208 17.18 -12.76 -6.20
CA SER A 208 18.01 -13.20 -5.07
C SER A 208 19.18 -12.26 -4.74
N ALA A 209 19.76 -11.59 -5.74
CA ALA A 209 20.87 -10.67 -5.53
C ALA A 209 20.37 -9.34 -4.94
N GLU A 210 19.23 -8.86 -5.41
CA GLU A 210 18.56 -7.67 -4.87
C GLU A 210 18.08 -7.88 -3.43
N GLN A 211 17.55 -9.06 -3.11
CA GLN A 211 17.17 -9.42 -1.74
C GLN A 211 18.37 -9.38 -0.79
N GLU A 212 19.55 -9.82 -1.22
CA GLU A 212 20.75 -9.77 -0.40
C GLU A 212 21.22 -8.33 -0.15
N LYS A 213 21.15 -7.47 -1.17
CA LYS A 213 21.42 -6.03 -1.02
C LYS A 213 20.47 -5.38 -0.01
N VAL A 214 19.18 -5.75 -0.06
CA VAL A 214 18.18 -5.27 0.89
C VAL A 214 18.48 -5.73 2.32
N LYS A 215 18.90 -6.98 2.53
CA LYS A 215 19.30 -7.47 3.86
C LYS A 215 20.45 -6.65 4.43
N ILE A 216 21.50 -6.40 3.65
CA ILE A 216 22.66 -5.58 4.06
C ILE A 216 22.21 -4.17 4.44
N LEU A 217 21.29 -3.57 3.67
CA LEU A 217 20.73 -2.25 3.97
C LEU A 217 19.95 -2.26 5.29
N ILE A 218 19.07 -3.26 5.50
CA ILE A 218 18.30 -3.40 6.75
C ILE A 218 19.25 -3.54 7.94
N GLU A 219 20.25 -4.43 7.85
CA GLU A 219 21.25 -4.60 8.91
C GLU A 219 22.00 -3.30 9.21
N SER A 220 22.40 -2.56 8.17
CA SER A 220 23.06 -1.26 8.32
C SER A 220 22.17 -0.26 9.06
N ILE A 221 20.87 -0.17 8.71
CA ILE A 221 19.92 0.73 9.36
C ILE A 221 19.69 0.32 10.82
N LEU A 222 19.50 -0.98 11.09
CA LEU A 222 19.29 -1.48 12.46
C LEU A 222 20.50 -1.26 13.37
N LYS A 223 21.71 -1.15 12.80
CA LYS A 223 22.96 -0.82 13.49
C LYS A 223 23.20 0.71 13.62
N ASP A 224 22.55 1.54 12.80
CA ASP A 224 22.74 2.99 12.81
C ASP A 224 21.86 3.69 13.86
N LYS A 225 22.48 4.12 14.96
CA LYS A 225 21.81 4.89 16.03
C LYS A 225 21.29 6.26 15.57
N LYS A 226 21.69 6.75 14.38
CA LYS A 226 21.28 8.05 13.82
C LYS A 226 20.14 7.94 12.80
N ALA A 227 19.68 6.74 12.46
CA ALA A 227 18.52 6.58 11.58
C ALA A 227 17.29 7.28 12.19
N SER A 228 16.45 7.90 11.35
CA SER A 228 15.19 8.47 11.84
C SER A 228 14.29 7.35 12.38
N PRO A 229 13.39 7.64 13.35
CA PRO A 229 12.44 6.66 13.85
C PRO A 229 11.66 5.93 12.74
N GLU A 230 11.19 6.67 11.73
CA GLU A 230 10.43 6.12 10.60
C GLU A 230 11.28 5.17 9.75
N THR A 231 12.51 5.58 9.40
CA THR A 231 13.45 4.72 8.68
C THR A 231 13.75 3.45 9.48
N TYR A 232 13.91 3.58 10.80
CA TYR A 232 14.16 2.45 11.69
C TYR A 232 12.96 1.51 11.77
N HIS A 233 11.74 2.04 11.90
CA HIS A 233 10.49 1.29 11.88
C HIS A 233 10.31 0.49 10.59
N ILE A 234 10.57 1.12 9.44
CA ILE A 234 10.51 0.45 8.13
C ILE A 234 11.54 -0.69 8.06
N ALA A 235 12.77 -0.47 8.54
CA ALA A 235 13.81 -1.49 8.55
C ALA A 235 13.45 -2.68 9.46
N ILE A 236 12.90 -2.44 10.65
CA ILE A 236 12.39 -3.51 11.54
C ILE A 236 11.32 -4.33 10.82
N TRP A 237 10.32 -3.66 10.26
CA TRP A 237 9.24 -4.32 9.54
C TRP A 237 9.77 -5.17 8.38
N ALA A 238 10.63 -4.59 7.55
CA ALA A 238 11.25 -5.28 6.42
C ALA A 238 12.13 -6.44 6.87
N GLY A 239 12.78 -6.34 8.03
CA GLY A 239 13.58 -7.41 8.61
C GLY A 239 12.80 -8.69 8.88
N GLY A 240 11.48 -8.61 9.09
CA GLY A 240 10.59 -9.78 9.16
C GLY A 240 10.36 -10.46 7.80
N LYS A 241 10.39 -9.70 6.70
CA LYS A 241 10.23 -10.20 5.34
C LYS A 241 11.54 -10.74 4.78
N TYR A 242 12.63 -9.99 4.90
CA TYR A 242 13.94 -10.32 4.35
C TYR A 242 14.76 -11.08 5.39
N LYS A 243 14.46 -12.37 5.52
CA LYS A 243 14.97 -13.21 6.59
C LYS A 243 16.49 -13.34 6.57
N ASN A 244 17.13 -13.04 7.70
CA ASN A 244 18.56 -13.16 7.95
C ASN A 244 18.80 -13.39 9.46
N ASN A 245 19.83 -14.18 9.81
CA ASN A 245 20.13 -14.48 11.22
C ASN A 245 20.56 -13.24 12.04
N GLU A 246 21.38 -12.35 11.48
CA GLU A 246 21.78 -11.11 12.16
C GLU A 246 20.59 -10.18 12.39
N ILE A 247 19.71 -10.07 11.38
CA ILE A 247 18.46 -9.32 11.50
C ILE A 247 17.57 -9.93 12.58
N PHE A 248 17.43 -11.26 12.61
CA PHE A 248 16.64 -11.96 13.63
C PHE A 248 17.12 -11.66 15.05
N GLU A 249 18.42 -11.75 15.33
CA GLU A 249 18.94 -11.45 16.67
C GLU A 249 18.68 -9.98 17.07
N LYS A 250 18.76 -9.05 16.12
CA LYS A 250 18.41 -7.64 16.36
C LYS A 250 16.92 -7.45 16.62
N LEU A 251 16.04 -8.10 15.86
CA LEU A 251 14.59 -8.04 16.09
C LEU A 251 14.21 -8.64 17.45
N LYS A 252 14.83 -9.76 17.82
CA LYS A 252 14.68 -10.41 19.13
C LYS A 252 15.11 -9.50 20.28
N GLU A 253 16.29 -8.87 20.16
CA GLU A 253 16.80 -7.89 21.13
C GLU A 253 15.77 -6.77 21.37
N ILE A 254 15.24 -6.18 20.29
CA ILE A 254 14.23 -5.10 20.38
C ILE A 254 12.90 -5.62 20.96
N ALA A 255 12.42 -6.78 20.52
CA ALA A 255 11.15 -7.34 20.98
C ALA A 255 11.14 -7.65 22.49
N LEU A 256 12.28 -8.13 23.01
CA LEU A 256 12.46 -8.48 24.42
C LEU A 256 12.85 -7.29 25.31
N ASN A 257 13.17 -6.12 24.72
CA ASN A 257 13.51 -4.93 25.49
C ASN A 257 12.27 -4.34 26.18
N LYS A 258 12.09 -4.65 27.46
CA LYS A 258 10.96 -4.15 28.27
C LYS A 258 10.99 -2.65 28.51
N GLU A 259 12.17 -2.03 28.41
CA GLU A 259 12.39 -0.60 28.64
C GLU A 259 12.33 0.22 27.35
N GLU A 260 11.99 -0.41 26.21
CA GLU A 260 11.86 0.29 24.94
C GLU A 260 10.75 1.35 25.02
N LYS A 261 11.16 2.62 24.92
CA LYS A 261 10.25 3.78 25.01
C LYS A 261 9.45 3.97 23.74
N ASP A 262 9.98 3.55 22.60
CA ASP A 262 9.26 3.57 21.33
C ASP A 262 8.38 2.33 21.21
N VAL A 263 7.12 2.49 21.61
CA VAL A 263 6.13 1.41 21.68
C VAL A 263 5.90 0.82 20.28
N ARG A 264 5.91 1.66 19.24
CA ARG A 264 5.72 1.22 17.84
C ARG A 264 6.92 0.41 17.35
N LYS A 265 8.14 0.83 17.67
CA LYS A 265 9.37 0.07 17.37
C LYS A 265 9.32 -1.34 17.96
N ARG A 266 8.90 -1.46 19.24
CA ARG A 266 8.78 -2.78 19.90
C ARG A 266 7.68 -3.63 19.29
N GLU A 267 6.50 -3.08 19.01
CA GLU A 267 5.42 -3.78 18.31
C GLU A 267 5.90 -4.37 16.97
N LEU A 268 6.52 -3.53 16.12
CA LEU A 268 7.02 -3.93 14.81
C LEU A 268 8.04 -5.06 14.93
N ALA A 269 8.91 -5.02 15.95
CA ALA A 269 9.89 -6.06 16.21
C ALA A 269 9.24 -7.38 16.62
N ILE A 270 8.19 -7.34 17.46
CA ILE A 270 7.42 -8.53 17.85
C ILE A 270 6.77 -9.17 16.62
N HIS A 271 6.09 -8.38 15.80
CA HIS A 271 5.49 -8.86 14.55
C HIS A 271 6.53 -9.43 13.58
N SER A 272 7.64 -8.72 13.39
CA SER A 272 8.69 -9.11 12.45
C SER A 272 9.46 -10.35 12.91
N THR A 273 9.69 -10.50 14.22
CA THR A 273 10.24 -11.72 14.82
C THR A 273 9.31 -12.92 14.55
N SER A 274 7.99 -12.74 14.67
CA SER A 274 7.03 -13.82 14.41
C SER A 274 7.07 -14.38 12.98
N MET A 275 7.54 -13.58 12.01
CA MET A 275 7.69 -14.02 10.62
C MET A 275 8.77 -15.09 10.42
N TYR A 276 9.70 -15.24 11.38
CA TYR A 276 10.75 -16.27 11.38
C TYR A 276 10.28 -17.63 11.90
N ALA A 277 8.99 -17.78 12.28
CA ALA A 277 8.49 -19.01 12.87
C ALA A 277 8.69 -20.26 11.99
N ARG A 278 8.74 -20.11 10.67
CA ARG A 278 8.98 -21.23 9.75
C ARG A 278 10.41 -21.79 9.88
N GLU A 279 11.40 -20.93 10.07
CA GLU A 279 12.82 -21.32 10.14
C GLU A 279 13.30 -21.53 11.57
N LYS A 280 12.70 -20.83 12.54
CA LYS A 280 13.15 -20.74 13.93
C LYS A 280 11.99 -20.89 14.92
N PHE A 281 11.13 -21.88 14.71
CA PHE A 281 9.87 -22.02 15.47
C PHE A 281 10.08 -21.96 16.99
N LYS A 282 10.99 -22.78 17.54
CA LYS A 282 11.22 -22.87 18.99
C LYS A 282 11.70 -21.54 19.59
N ASP A 283 12.61 -20.84 18.90
CA ASP A 283 13.13 -19.55 19.35
C ASP A 283 12.02 -18.50 19.33
N VAL A 284 11.30 -18.41 18.21
CA VAL A 284 10.17 -17.47 18.03
C VAL A 284 9.08 -17.74 19.05
N GLU A 285 8.68 -18.99 19.24
CA GLU A 285 7.67 -19.37 20.23
C GLU A 285 8.11 -18.96 21.65
N SER A 286 9.36 -19.26 22.03
CA SER A 286 9.88 -18.88 23.35
C SER A 286 9.86 -17.37 23.57
N ILE A 287 10.28 -16.58 22.58
CA ILE A 287 10.26 -15.10 22.64
C ILE A 287 8.83 -14.59 22.77
N ILE A 288 7.92 -15.09 21.93
CA ILE A 288 6.53 -14.64 21.92
C ILE A 288 5.81 -15.06 23.21
N LEU A 289 6.12 -16.24 23.77
CA LEU A 289 5.60 -16.72 25.05
C LEU A 289 6.12 -15.89 26.22
N SER A 290 7.39 -15.46 26.20
CA SER A 290 7.90 -14.57 27.26
C SER A 290 7.15 -13.25 27.24
N ILE A 291 6.95 -12.64 26.05
CA ILE A 291 6.15 -11.41 25.89
C ILE A 291 4.72 -11.63 26.37
N ALA A 292 4.10 -12.76 26.03
CA ALA A 292 2.75 -13.11 26.45
C ALA A 292 2.55 -13.17 27.97
N LYS A 293 3.61 -13.45 28.72
CA LYS A 293 3.62 -13.55 30.19
C LYS A 293 4.06 -12.27 30.89
N GLU A 294 4.47 -11.25 30.16
CA GLU A 294 4.86 -9.98 30.76
C GLU A 294 3.68 -9.28 31.43
N ASP A 295 3.99 -8.51 32.47
CA ASP A 295 3.09 -7.45 32.94
C ASP A 295 3.35 -6.19 32.10
N SER A 296 2.86 -6.19 30.86
CA SER A 296 3.08 -5.10 29.90
C SER A 296 1.90 -4.94 28.94
N VAL A 297 1.81 -3.76 28.32
CA VAL A 297 0.82 -3.48 27.25
C VAL A 297 0.97 -4.40 26.03
N PHE A 298 2.12 -5.08 25.87
CA PHE A 298 2.40 -6.02 24.79
C PHE A 298 1.97 -7.45 25.09
N ALA A 299 1.67 -7.78 26.35
CA ALA A 299 1.25 -9.13 26.72
C ALA A 299 0.04 -9.62 25.92
N PRO A 300 -1.01 -8.80 25.65
CA PRO A 300 -2.09 -9.19 24.75
C PRO A 300 -1.60 -9.56 23.34
N LEU A 301 -0.72 -8.76 22.73
CA LEU A 301 -0.17 -9.04 21.39
C LEU A 301 0.64 -10.35 21.37
N GLY A 302 1.61 -10.50 22.28
CA GLY A 302 2.44 -11.72 22.35
C GLY A 302 1.58 -12.97 22.52
N LYS A 303 0.58 -12.89 23.39
CA LYS A 303 -0.35 -13.96 23.68
C LYS A 303 -1.20 -14.26 22.41
N ILE A 304 -1.62 -13.27 21.59
CA ILE A 304 -2.34 -13.50 20.31
C ILE A 304 -1.45 -14.25 19.31
N ILE A 305 -0.20 -13.77 19.13
CA ILE A 305 0.75 -14.38 18.20
C ILE A 305 1.09 -15.81 18.64
N HIS A 306 1.33 -16.05 19.93
CA HIS A 306 1.60 -17.38 20.49
C HIS A 306 0.52 -18.39 20.11
N ASN A 307 -0.74 -17.99 20.26
CA ASN A 307 -1.86 -18.87 19.95
C ASN A 307 -1.98 -19.14 18.44
N LYS A 308 -1.63 -18.16 17.59
CA LYS A 308 -1.55 -18.35 16.13
C LYS A 308 -0.44 -19.31 15.75
N LEU A 309 0.75 -19.19 16.35
CA LEU A 309 1.89 -20.08 16.13
C LEU A 309 1.53 -21.54 16.45
N ASN A 310 0.79 -21.75 17.53
CA ASN A 310 0.40 -23.08 18.01
C ASN A 310 -0.86 -23.65 17.35
N GLY A 311 -1.41 -23.00 16.31
CA GLY A 311 -2.63 -23.47 15.64
C GLY A 311 -3.89 -23.45 16.51
N THR A 312 -3.80 -23.05 17.78
CA THR A 312 -4.92 -22.96 18.74
C THR A 312 -5.96 -21.87 18.42
N HIS A 313 -5.84 -21.24 17.24
CA HIS A 313 -6.80 -20.32 16.61
C HIS A 313 -7.61 -19.46 17.59
N TYR A 314 -6.89 -18.79 18.49
CA TYR A 314 -7.53 -17.82 19.37
C TYR A 314 -7.68 -16.50 18.64
N SER A 315 -8.92 -16.18 18.29
CA SER A 315 -9.26 -14.82 17.91
C SER A 315 -9.16 -13.92 19.16
N GLN A 316 -8.84 -12.64 18.97
CA GLN A 316 -8.77 -11.63 20.05
C GLN A 316 -10.01 -11.64 20.96
N LYS A 317 -11.16 -12.07 20.42
CA LYS A 317 -12.45 -12.36 21.09
C LYS A 317 -12.34 -13.16 22.39
N ASP A 318 -11.50 -14.19 22.41
CA ASP A 318 -11.53 -15.20 23.47
C ASP A 318 -10.86 -14.75 24.77
N ARG A 319 -10.27 -13.56 24.85
CA ARG A 319 -9.74 -13.07 26.13
C ARG A 319 -10.74 -12.20 26.83
N GLU A 320 -11.21 -11.18 26.12
CA GLU A 320 -12.13 -10.19 26.67
C GLU A 320 -13.49 -10.81 27.02
N LEU A 321 -14.03 -11.67 26.16
CA LEU A 321 -15.28 -12.39 26.45
C LEU A 321 -15.11 -13.65 27.33
N LYS A 322 -13.89 -14.07 27.66
CA LYS A 322 -13.67 -15.14 28.66
C LYS A 322 -13.57 -14.58 30.07
N ASN A 323 -13.05 -13.36 30.21
CA ASN A 323 -12.98 -12.68 31.50
C ASN A 323 -14.35 -12.13 31.94
N MET A 324 -15.27 -11.99 30.98
CA MET A 324 -16.66 -11.63 31.22
C MET A 324 -17.40 -12.79 31.90
N ASP A 325 -18.15 -12.50 32.96
CA ASP A 325 -18.99 -13.52 33.60
C ASP A 325 -20.06 -14.04 32.63
N TYR A 326 -20.54 -15.27 32.87
CA TYR A 326 -21.49 -15.93 31.97
C TYR A 326 -22.75 -15.08 31.69
N ASN A 327 -23.29 -14.41 32.71
CA ASN A 327 -24.49 -13.61 32.59
C ASN A 327 -24.22 -12.30 31.84
N GLU A 328 -23.09 -11.64 32.12
CA GLU A 328 -22.66 -10.46 31.36
C GLU A 328 -22.47 -10.80 29.88
N LYS A 329 -21.88 -11.96 29.57
CA LYS A 329 -21.69 -12.44 28.20
C LYS A 329 -23.01 -12.70 27.49
N LEU A 330 -23.97 -13.33 28.18
CA LEU A 330 -25.30 -13.55 27.63
C LEU A 330 -26.03 -12.23 27.38
N ARG A 331 -25.93 -11.27 28.31
CA ARG A 331 -26.48 -9.92 28.13
C ARG A 331 -25.85 -9.19 26.96
N PHE A 332 -24.52 -9.21 26.85
CA PHE A 332 -23.78 -8.59 25.75
C PHE A 332 -24.23 -9.16 24.40
N LYS A 333 -24.25 -10.50 24.26
CA LYS A 333 -24.69 -11.16 23.02
C LYS A 333 -26.13 -10.80 22.67
N ARG A 334 -27.04 -10.79 23.64
CA ARG A 334 -28.44 -10.38 23.43
C ARG A 334 -28.55 -8.94 22.95
N TRP A 335 -27.74 -8.01 23.47
CA TRP A 335 -27.73 -6.63 22.99
C TRP A 335 -27.09 -6.52 21.62
N ARG A 336 -26.00 -7.25 21.36
CA ARG A 336 -25.34 -7.32 20.05
C ARG A 336 -26.29 -7.81 18.96
N ASP A 337 -27.04 -8.89 19.21
CA ASP A 337 -28.00 -9.46 18.23
C ASP A 337 -29.15 -8.49 17.90
N ARG A 338 -29.49 -7.58 18.83
CA ARG A 338 -30.49 -6.53 18.60
C ARG A 338 -29.91 -5.26 17.97
N PHE A 339 -28.64 -5.00 18.24
CA PHE A 339 -27.94 -3.83 17.74
C PHE A 339 -27.43 -4.02 16.32
N VAL A 340 -27.03 -5.24 15.95
CA VAL A 340 -26.53 -5.56 14.62
C VAL A 340 -27.58 -6.34 13.85
N ILE A 341 -28.18 -5.71 12.86
CA ILE A 341 -29.16 -6.30 11.94
C ILE A 341 -28.39 -6.74 10.69
N SER A 342 -28.65 -7.92 10.15
CA SER A 342 -28.02 -8.36 8.89
C SER A 342 -29.06 -8.88 7.91
N GLU A 343 -28.88 -8.57 6.63
CA GLU A 343 -29.70 -9.12 5.54
C GLU A 343 -29.45 -10.63 5.30
N LYS A 344 -28.33 -11.15 5.78
CA LYS A 344 -27.95 -12.56 5.65
C LYS A 344 -27.69 -13.19 7.00
N GLU A 345 -27.73 -14.52 7.03
CA GLU A 345 -27.24 -15.25 8.19
C GLU A 345 -25.72 -15.05 8.31
N LEU A 346 -25.27 -14.63 9.50
CA LEU A 346 -23.87 -14.39 9.77
C LEU A 346 -23.19 -15.70 10.17
N SER A 347 -22.04 -15.97 9.56
CA SER A 347 -21.22 -17.10 9.98
C SER A 347 -20.68 -16.89 11.41
N PRO A 348 -20.31 -17.97 12.12
CA PRO A 348 -19.67 -17.85 13.44
C PRO A 348 -18.45 -16.93 13.43
N ARG A 349 -17.67 -16.92 12.33
CA ARG A 349 -16.50 -16.07 12.17
C ARG A 349 -16.87 -14.58 12.09
N GLU A 350 -17.94 -14.25 11.39
CA GLU A 350 -18.42 -12.87 11.27
C GLU A 350 -18.98 -12.36 12.59
N ILE A 351 -19.83 -13.17 13.24
CA ILE A 351 -20.32 -12.92 14.61
C ILE A 351 -19.16 -12.68 15.56
N ASN A 352 -18.10 -13.48 15.45
CA ASN A 352 -16.94 -13.36 16.32
C ASN A 352 -16.22 -12.01 16.20
N ALA A 353 -16.07 -11.49 14.99
CA ALA A 353 -15.41 -10.22 14.82
C ALA A 353 -16.34 -9.02 15.10
N ILE A 354 -17.65 -9.16 14.90
CA ILE A 354 -18.66 -8.20 15.38
C ILE A 354 -18.58 -8.09 16.91
N ASP A 355 -18.63 -9.22 17.61
CA ASP A 355 -18.51 -9.27 19.06
C ASP A 355 -17.22 -8.57 19.54
N ARG A 356 -16.10 -8.81 18.85
CA ARG A 356 -14.82 -8.15 19.14
C ARG A 356 -14.89 -6.65 18.95
N GLY A 357 -15.39 -6.20 17.81
CA GLY A 357 -15.44 -4.77 17.51
C GLY A 357 -16.41 -4.00 18.39
N LEU A 358 -17.46 -4.67 18.89
CA LEU A 358 -18.47 -4.09 19.77
C LEU A 358 -18.17 -4.25 21.26
N TYR A 359 -17.19 -5.07 21.64
CA TYR A 359 -16.85 -5.31 23.04
C TYR A 359 -16.58 -4.02 23.85
N PRO A 360 -15.83 -3.03 23.36
CA PRO A 360 -15.61 -1.78 24.11
C PRO A 360 -16.90 -1.00 24.38
N PHE A 361 -17.94 -1.23 23.58
CA PHE A 361 -19.23 -0.56 23.68
C PHE A 361 -20.25 -1.38 24.49
N LYS A 362 -19.86 -2.52 25.09
CA LYS A 362 -20.78 -3.45 25.77
C LYS A 362 -21.73 -2.79 26.77
N ASN A 363 -21.27 -1.76 27.47
CA ASN A 363 -22.04 -1.04 28.49
C ASN A 363 -23.07 -0.08 27.88
N ILE A 364 -22.82 0.42 26.67
CA ILE A 364 -23.69 1.39 25.97
C ILE A 364 -24.59 0.73 24.91
N LEU A 365 -24.33 -0.52 24.50
CA LEU A 365 -25.18 -1.22 23.53
C LEU A 365 -26.66 -1.25 23.97
N LYS A 366 -26.92 -1.46 25.26
CA LYS A 366 -28.27 -1.41 25.81
C LYS A 366 -28.93 -0.05 25.58
N PHE A 367 -28.19 1.05 25.75
CA PHE A 367 -28.68 2.41 25.54
C PHE A 367 -29.02 2.64 24.07
N PHE A 368 -28.13 2.26 23.13
CA PHE A 368 -28.42 2.39 21.69
C PHE A 368 -29.69 1.62 21.29
N VAL A 369 -29.84 0.38 21.77
CA VAL A 369 -30.98 -0.46 21.41
C VAL A 369 -32.27 0.01 22.07
N LYS A 370 -32.26 0.36 23.36
CA LYS A 370 -33.50 0.64 24.12
C LYS A 370 -33.93 2.09 24.08
N THR A 371 -32.98 3.02 24.17
CA THR A 371 -33.27 4.44 24.34
C THR A 371 -33.27 5.15 23.00
N VAL A 372 -32.27 4.85 22.16
CA VAL A 372 -32.10 5.54 20.89
C VAL A 372 -32.85 4.86 19.75
N GLY A 373 -33.06 3.54 19.83
CA GLY A 373 -33.62 2.75 18.75
C GLY A 373 -32.71 2.66 17.53
N LYS A 374 -31.39 2.79 17.72
CA LYS A 374 -30.39 2.70 16.64
C LYS A 374 -29.79 1.32 16.56
N SER A 375 -29.42 0.95 15.35
CA SER A 375 -28.77 -0.31 15.00
C SER A 375 -27.73 -0.07 13.90
N ILE A 376 -26.81 -1.02 13.77
CA ILE A 376 -25.93 -1.17 12.61
C ILE A 376 -26.54 -2.23 11.70
N THR A 377 -26.82 -1.88 10.46
CA THR A 377 -27.34 -2.79 9.45
C THR A 377 -26.20 -3.26 8.53
N LEU A 378 -25.95 -4.56 8.51
CA LEU A 378 -25.04 -5.24 7.59
C LEU A 378 -25.83 -5.61 6.33
N MET A 379 -25.48 -5.00 5.20
CA MET A 379 -26.23 -5.12 3.95
C MET A 379 -25.38 -5.79 2.87
N GLY A 380 -26.03 -6.34 1.84
CA GLY A 380 -25.39 -6.82 0.62
C GLY A 380 -24.58 -5.73 -0.11
N ILE A 381 -23.67 -6.14 -1.00
CA ILE A 381 -23.00 -5.21 -1.92
C ILE A 381 -24.06 -4.49 -2.78
N ASP A 382 -23.85 -3.21 -3.07
CA ASP A 382 -24.71 -2.37 -3.92
C ASP A 382 -26.16 -2.22 -3.42
N SER A 383 -26.39 -2.44 -2.13
CA SER A 383 -27.72 -2.30 -1.52
C SER A 383 -27.85 -1.03 -0.69
N TYR A 384 -26.85 -0.15 -0.65
CA TYR A 384 -26.91 1.02 0.22
C TYR A 384 -28.09 1.94 -0.12
N THR A 385 -28.28 2.23 -1.41
CA THR A 385 -29.39 3.08 -1.87
C THR A 385 -30.77 2.44 -1.69
N LYS A 386 -30.85 1.13 -1.40
CA LYS A 386 -32.09 0.49 -0.92
C LYS A 386 -32.51 1.05 0.45
N TYR A 387 -31.54 1.39 1.30
CA TYR A 387 -31.75 1.88 2.66
C TYR A 387 -31.66 3.39 2.79
N ALA A 388 -30.98 4.05 1.84
CA ALA A 388 -30.87 5.49 1.73
C ALA A 388 -31.17 5.93 0.29
N PRO A 389 -32.42 5.80 -0.19
CA PRO A 389 -32.79 6.10 -1.57
C PRO A 389 -32.53 7.57 -1.94
N GLU A 390 -32.50 8.48 -0.97
CA GLU A 390 -32.11 9.88 -1.17
C GLU A 390 -30.64 10.05 -1.59
N ARG A 391 -29.84 8.99 -1.49
CA ARG A 391 -28.43 8.94 -1.93
C ARG A 391 -28.26 8.27 -3.29
N ALA A 392 -29.33 7.76 -3.90
CA ALA A 392 -29.26 7.10 -5.20
C ALA A 392 -28.72 8.04 -6.27
N GLY A 393 -27.73 7.57 -7.03
CA GLY A 393 -27.05 8.35 -8.07
C GLY A 393 -26.12 9.46 -7.55
N LEU A 394 -26.02 9.67 -6.24
CA LEU A 394 -25.00 10.54 -5.67
C LEU A 394 -23.64 9.86 -5.74
N ARG A 395 -22.61 10.67 -6.03
CA ARG A 395 -21.22 10.21 -6.00
C ARG A 395 -20.69 10.33 -4.58
N GLY A 396 -20.06 9.25 -4.11
CA GLY A 396 -19.50 9.13 -2.78
C GLY A 396 -18.29 10.03 -2.59
N PHE A 397 -18.12 10.47 -1.36
CA PHE A 397 -16.81 10.86 -0.85
C PHE A 397 -16.06 9.59 -0.49
N SER A 398 -15.01 9.26 -1.22
CA SER A 398 -14.08 8.20 -0.86
C SER A 398 -12.76 8.86 -0.50
N ASN A 399 -12.18 8.52 0.65
CA ASN A 399 -10.87 9.03 1.10
C ASN A 399 -10.72 10.56 1.21
N GLY A 400 -11.80 11.30 1.51
CA GLY A 400 -11.76 12.77 1.58
C GLY A 400 -11.75 13.47 0.21
N ILE A 401 -11.84 12.70 -0.88
CA ILE A 401 -11.89 13.22 -2.24
C ILE A 401 -13.35 13.47 -2.61
N ASN A 402 -13.69 14.74 -2.83
CA ASN A 402 -14.93 15.13 -3.49
C ASN A 402 -14.96 14.46 -4.86
N ASN A 403 -16.01 13.68 -5.15
CA ASN A 403 -16.26 13.16 -6.49
C ASN A 403 -15.21 12.15 -7.00
N SER A 404 -14.79 11.21 -6.14
CA SER A 404 -13.89 10.08 -6.43
C SER A 404 -14.29 9.18 -7.63
N GLY A 405 -15.38 9.49 -8.33
CA GLY A 405 -15.97 8.65 -9.37
C GLY A 405 -16.85 7.52 -8.82
N ASP A 406 -16.68 7.15 -7.55
CA ASP A 406 -17.47 6.14 -6.88
C ASP A 406 -18.89 6.62 -6.58
N PHE A 407 -19.87 5.72 -6.66
CA PHE A 407 -21.23 5.98 -6.16
C PHE A 407 -21.28 5.70 -4.65
N TYR A 408 -22.28 6.26 -3.96
CA TYR A 408 -22.57 5.88 -2.57
C TYR A 408 -22.92 4.40 -2.41
N ASP A 409 -23.22 3.66 -3.48
CA ASP A 409 -23.34 2.19 -3.41
C ASP A 409 -22.00 1.47 -3.31
N SER A 410 -20.90 2.13 -3.70
CA SER A 410 -19.54 1.59 -3.65
C SER A 410 -18.84 1.84 -2.30
N ILE A 411 -19.37 2.73 -1.45
CA ILE A 411 -18.74 3.03 -0.16
C ILE A 411 -18.93 1.87 0.83
N MET A 412 -17.94 1.70 1.69
CA MET A 412 -17.83 0.47 2.48
C MET A 412 -18.64 0.50 3.79
N GLY A 413 -18.88 1.69 4.33
CA GLY A 413 -19.64 1.96 5.54
C GLY A 413 -20.12 3.41 5.51
N ILE A 414 -21.25 3.67 6.14
CA ILE A 414 -21.76 5.04 6.29
C ILE A 414 -22.68 5.17 7.48
N HIS A 415 -22.47 6.27 8.19
CA HIS A 415 -23.34 6.76 9.23
C HIS A 415 -24.33 7.80 8.66
N THR A 416 -25.63 7.60 8.85
CA THR A 416 -26.68 8.56 8.48
C THR A 416 -27.66 8.77 9.62
N LYS A 417 -28.54 9.77 9.47
CA LYS A 417 -29.66 10.01 10.39
C LYS A 417 -30.55 8.78 10.57
N ASN A 418 -30.68 7.94 9.55
CA ASN A 418 -31.59 6.78 9.55
C ASN A 418 -30.94 5.51 10.12
N GLY A 419 -29.62 5.48 10.25
CA GLY A 419 -28.91 4.31 10.75
C GLY A 419 -27.47 4.27 10.30
N THR A 420 -26.79 3.22 10.69
CA THR A 420 -25.41 2.95 10.27
C THR A 420 -25.40 1.70 9.42
N PHE A 421 -24.76 1.79 8.27
CA PHE A 421 -24.86 0.78 7.24
C PHE A 421 -23.46 0.30 6.87
N LEU A 422 -23.27 -1.02 6.78
CA LEU A 422 -21.99 -1.66 6.49
C LEU A 422 -22.16 -2.68 5.37
N GLY A 423 -21.37 -2.54 4.29
CA GLY A 423 -21.47 -3.45 3.15
C GLY A 423 -20.85 -4.85 3.41
N ASP A 424 -21.42 -5.86 2.75
CA ASP A 424 -21.34 -7.31 2.98
C ASP A 424 -19.96 -8.00 2.92
N LYS A 425 -18.90 -7.32 2.45
CA LYS A 425 -17.49 -7.83 2.48
C LYS A 425 -16.93 -7.87 3.90
N ILE A 426 -17.78 -8.28 4.83
CA ILE A 426 -17.68 -8.36 6.27
C ILE A 426 -16.40 -9.13 6.62
N GLU A 427 -16.04 -10.24 5.97
CA GLU A 427 -14.79 -10.96 6.29
C GLU A 427 -13.49 -10.14 6.14
N ARG A 428 -13.41 -9.24 5.15
CA ARG A 428 -12.23 -8.36 4.99
C ARG A 428 -12.34 -7.18 5.96
N LYS A 429 -13.50 -6.55 6.01
CA LYS A 429 -13.80 -5.35 6.80
C LYS A 429 -13.77 -5.58 8.33
N LEU A 430 -14.06 -6.81 8.75
CA LEU A 430 -13.96 -7.24 10.14
C LEU A 430 -12.51 -7.45 10.58
N GLN A 431 -11.59 -7.78 9.66
CA GLN A 431 -10.16 -7.81 9.98
C GLN A 431 -9.66 -6.39 10.25
N ASP A 432 -10.31 -5.40 9.63
CA ASP A 432 -9.97 -4.00 9.76
C ASP A 432 -10.70 -3.30 10.92
N ASN A 433 -11.57 -3.98 11.66
CA ASN A 433 -12.36 -3.40 12.78
C ASN A 433 -13.28 -2.24 12.38
N MET A 434 -13.75 -2.20 11.13
CA MET A 434 -14.63 -1.15 10.61
C MET A 434 -15.96 -1.03 11.39
N ILE A 435 -16.47 -2.12 11.98
CA ILE A 435 -17.65 -2.03 12.85
C ILE A 435 -17.41 -1.19 14.11
N THR A 436 -16.18 -1.22 14.66
CA THR A 436 -15.80 -0.37 15.78
C THR A 436 -15.77 1.09 15.35
N HIS A 437 -15.20 1.37 14.19
CA HIS A 437 -15.16 2.70 13.59
C HIS A 437 -16.58 3.28 13.44
N GLU A 438 -17.48 2.55 12.77
CA GLU A 438 -18.86 3.02 12.58
C GLU A 438 -19.66 3.12 13.90
N CYS A 439 -19.41 2.21 14.85
CA CYS A 439 -20.03 2.31 16.17
C CYS A 439 -19.50 3.52 16.96
N ALA A 440 -18.26 3.95 16.73
CA ALA A 440 -17.71 5.15 17.33
C ALA A 440 -18.35 6.41 16.76
N HIS A 441 -18.70 6.45 15.46
CA HIS A 441 -19.53 7.52 14.89
C HIS A 441 -20.88 7.61 15.58
N LEU A 442 -21.58 6.46 15.72
CA LEU A 442 -22.83 6.39 16.49
C LEU A 442 -22.66 6.90 17.92
N LEU A 443 -21.61 6.46 18.62
CA LEU A 443 -21.33 6.93 19.98
C LEU A 443 -21.13 8.44 20.01
N HIS A 444 -20.30 8.97 19.10
CA HIS A 444 -20.00 10.38 19.01
C HIS A 444 -21.28 11.21 18.95
N ASP A 445 -22.26 10.83 18.11
CA ASP A 445 -23.53 11.53 17.97
C ASP A 445 -24.35 11.63 19.26
N TYR A 446 -24.20 10.67 20.18
CA TYR A 446 -24.93 10.61 21.44
C TYR A 446 -24.09 10.99 22.68
N LEU A 447 -22.82 11.35 22.50
CA LEU A 447 -22.02 11.90 23.60
C LEU A 447 -22.60 13.23 24.10
N PHE A 448 -22.48 13.45 25.41
CA PHE A 448 -22.80 14.75 26.01
C PHE A 448 -21.92 15.87 25.40
N PRO A 449 -22.41 17.13 25.35
CA PRO A 449 -21.70 18.23 24.70
C PRO A 449 -20.27 18.46 25.18
N ASN A 450 -19.99 18.25 26.48
CA ASN A 450 -18.65 18.38 27.05
C ASN A 450 -17.66 17.34 26.48
N PHE A 451 -18.09 16.09 26.24
CA PHE A 451 -17.26 15.07 25.62
C PHE A 451 -17.00 15.39 24.14
N LYS A 452 -18.02 15.84 23.40
CA LYS A 452 -17.85 16.30 22.01
C LYS A 452 -16.86 17.46 21.90
N GLN A 453 -16.99 18.46 22.79
CA GLN A 453 -16.05 19.56 22.88
C GLN A 453 -14.63 19.08 23.21
N LYS A 454 -14.50 18.12 24.14
CA LYS A 454 -13.20 17.53 24.47
C LYS A 454 -12.56 16.83 23.26
N ILE A 455 -13.35 16.09 22.47
CA ILE A 455 -12.89 15.45 21.23
C ILE A 455 -12.41 16.50 20.22
N GLN A 456 -13.18 17.57 20.03
CA GLN A 456 -12.80 18.68 19.15
C GLN A 456 -11.46 19.30 19.58
N THR A 457 -11.28 19.56 20.89
CA THR A 457 -10.01 20.09 21.42
C THR A 457 -8.84 19.12 21.21
N LEU A 458 -9.05 17.82 21.42
CA LEU A 458 -8.03 16.80 21.16
C LEU A 458 -7.64 16.75 19.68
N TYR A 459 -8.63 16.80 18.79
CA TYR A 459 -8.43 16.82 17.35
C TYR A 459 -7.61 18.03 16.90
N GLU A 460 -7.99 19.23 17.32
CA GLU A 460 -7.27 20.47 16.99
C GLU A 460 -5.82 20.42 17.47
N LYS A 461 -5.60 19.96 18.70
CA LYS A 461 -4.26 19.74 19.25
C LYS A 461 -3.48 18.73 18.41
N ALA A 462 -4.11 17.61 18.02
CA ALA A 462 -3.47 16.57 17.24
C ALA A 462 -3.06 17.04 15.83
N LEU A 463 -3.81 17.96 15.22
CA LEU A 463 -3.41 18.57 13.95
C LEU A 463 -2.19 19.48 14.12
N VAL A 464 -2.20 20.36 15.13
CA VAL A 464 -1.10 21.31 15.39
C VAL A 464 0.19 20.55 15.74
N GLU A 465 0.09 19.49 16.53
CA GLU A 465 1.23 18.68 16.97
C GLU A 465 1.58 17.53 16.01
N ASN A 466 0.87 17.40 14.88
CA ASN A 466 1.00 16.29 13.91
C ASN A 466 0.94 14.90 14.58
N LYS A 467 0.00 14.73 15.51
CA LYS A 467 -0.30 13.51 16.28
C LYS A 467 -1.46 12.69 15.72
N ALA A 468 -2.23 13.20 14.76
CA ALA A 468 -3.25 12.38 14.11
C ALA A 468 -2.62 11.08 13.55
N ILE A 469 -3.26 9.95 13.84
CA ILE A 469 -2.67 8.61 13.69
C ILE A 469 -2.52 8.16 12.23
N ASP A 470 -3.26 8.76 11.30
CA ASP A 470 -3.19 8.53 9.85
C ASP A 470 -3.75 9.74 9.10
N TYR A 471 -3.79 9.69 7.77
CA TYR A 471 -4.33 10.78 6.95
C TYR A 471 -5.85 10.97 7.06
N TYR A 472 -6.61 9.89 7.22
CA TYR A 472 -8.07 9.90 7.31
C TYR A 472 -8.56 10.49 8.64
N ALA A 473 -7.85 10.19 9.74
CA ALA A 473 -8.06 10.81 11.04
C ALA A 473 -7.84 12.34 11.03
N LYS A 474 -7.18 12.90 10.01
CA LYS A 474 -6.99 14.36 9.84
C LYS A 474 -8.17 15.06 9.15
N ASN A 475 -9.17 14.32 8.68
CA ASN A 475 -10.26 14.91 7.91
C ASN A 475 -11.20 15.77 8.77
N ASN A 476 -11.61 15.26 9.93
CA ASN A 476 -12.46 15.96 10.89
C ASN A 476 -12.45 15.26 12.26
N ALA A 477 -13.01 15.91 13.28
CA ALA A 477 -13.03 15.38 14.65
C ALA A 477 -13.83 14.07 14.81
N PHE A 478 -14.84 13.82 13.96
CA PHE A 478 -15.61 12.56 13.98
C PHE A 478 -14.72 11.41 13.53
N GLU A 479 -14.03 11.56 12.39
CA GLU A 479 -13.12 10.55 11.86
C GLU A 479 -11.90 10.34 12.75
N TYR A 480 -11.37 11.42 13.33
CA TYR A 480 -10.32 11.35 14.34
C TYR A 480 -10.71 10.45 15.51
N PHE A 481 -11.92 10.65 16.06
CA PHE A 481 -12.43 9.85 17.16
C PHE A 481 -12.68 8.39 16.75
N ALA A 482 -13.29 8.17 15.58
CA ALA A 482 -13.61 6.83 15.09
C ALA A 482 -12.36 6.01 14.75
N GLN A 483 -11.36 6.62 14.09
CA GLN A 483 -10.06 6.00 13.85
C GLN A 483 -9.31 5.71 15.16
N GLY A 484 -9.40 6.60 16.14
CA GLY A 484 -8.86 6.35 17.48
C GLY A 484 -9.48 5.12 18.14
N PHE A 485 -10.81 4.96 18.07
CA PHE A 485 -11.51 3.78 18.61
C PHE A 485 -11.15 2.50 17.85
N GLU A 486 -11.07 2.56 16.52
CA GLU A 486 -10.59 1.44 15.71
C GLU A 486 -9.18 1.01 16.15
N ALA A 487 -8.25 1.96 16.26
CA ALA A 487 -6.89 1.72 16.68
C ALA A 487 -6.84 1.11 18.09
N TYR A 488 -7.58 1.68 19.04
CA TYR A 488 -7.68 1.21 20.43
C TYR A 488 -8.06 -0.28 20.52
N THR A 489 -8.97 -0.73 19.66
CA THR A 489 -9.39 -2.14 19.61
C THR A 489 -8.50 -3.03 18.75
N SER A 490 -7.53 -2.47 18.04
CA SER A 490 -6.68 -3.18 17.08
C SER A 490 -5.34 -3.57 17.71
N ILE A 491 -5.35 -4.56 18.62
CA ILE A 491 -4.13 -5.08 19.26
C ILE A 491 -3.22 -5.79 18.25
N TYR A 492 -3.80 -6.47 17.26
CA TYR A 492 -3.06 -7.19 16.23
C TYR A 492 -3.63 -6.86 14.85
N LYS A 493 -2.75 -6.47 13.92
CA LYS A 493 -3.02 -6.48 12.48
C LYS A 493 -1.99 -7.38 11.79
N PRO A 494 -2.31 -8.02 10.66
CA PRO A 494 -1.34 -8.81 9.89
C PRO A 494 -0.08 -7.99 9.57
N HIS A 495 1.10 -8.63 9.59
CA HIS A 495 2.40 -7.96 9.38
C HIS A 495 2.44 -7.08 8.12
N LYS A 496 1.81 -7.50 7.02
CA LYS A 496 1.78 -6.68 5.80
C LYS A 496 1.07 -5.32 5.94
N TYR A 497 0.21 -5.14 6.94
CA TYR A 497 -0.59 -3.92 7.13
C TYR A 497 -0.02 -2.96 8.18
N ILE A 498 0.89 -3.39 9.06
CA ILE A 498 1.36 -2.57 10.20
C ILE A 498 2.44 -1.53 9.85
N ILE A 499 2.80 -1.32 8.58
CA ILE A 499 3.78 -0.28 8.21
C ILE A 499 3.19 0.80 7.31
N ASP A 500 1.92 0.67 6.95
CA ASP A 500 1.27 1.66 6.12
C ASP A 500 0.91 2.90 6.94
N ASP A 501 0.83 4.04 6.27
CA ASP A 501 0.13 5.23 6.80
C ASP A 501 -1.34 5.22 6.35
N ASP A 502 -1.81 4.06 5.88
CA ASP A 502 -3.20 3.78 5.55
C ASP A 502 -4.08 3.79 6.81
N ALA A 503 -5.29 4.31 6.71
CA ALA A 503 -6.32 4.27 7.74
C ALA A 503 -6.56 2.83 8.25
N LEU A 504 -6.36 1.82 7.42
CA LEU A 504 -6.57 0.41 7.80
C LEU A 504 -5.41 -0.18 8.65
N SER A 505 -4.27 0.52 8.74
CA SER A 505 -3.03 0.04 9.39
C SER A 505 -2.97 0.27 10.90
N ASN A 506 -3.95 0.99 11.45
CA ASN A 506 -3.88 1.51 12.81
C ASN A 506 -3.94 0.39 13.86
N THR A 507 -3.10 0.52 14.88
CA THR A 507 -3.04 -0.41 16.00
C THR A 507 -3.06 0.36 17.32
N LEU A 508 -3.37 -0.35 18.40
CA LEU A 508 -3.38 0.20 19.76
C LEU A 508 -2.03 0.86 20.09
N TYR A 509 -0.95 0.21 19.70
CA TYR A 509 0.42 0.67 19.95
C TYR A 509 0.78 1.90 19.12
N LYS A 510 0.32 1.99 17.86
CA LYS A 510 0.44 3.20 17.04
C LYS A 510 -0.30 4.37 17.72
N LEU A 511 -1.50 4.14 18.23
CA LEU A 511 -2.28 5.14 18.96
C LEU A 511 -1.56 5.60 20.24
N ILE A 512 -1.12 4.69 21.10
CA ILE A 512 -0.36 5.02 22.34
C ILE A 512 0.88 5.86 22.03
N GLN A 513 1.62 5.51 20.97
CA GLN A 513 2.85 6.21 20.60
C GLN A 513 2.60 7.59 19.99
N LYS A 514 1.59 7.69 19.12
CA LYS A 514 1.38 8.86 18.26
C LYS A 514 0.43 9.87 18.90
N ASP A 515 -0.62 9.40 19.57
CA ASP A 515 -1.63 10.23 20.23
C ASP A 515 -2.06 9.63 21.60
N PRO A 516 -1.20 9.74 22.62
CA PRO A 516 -1.50 9.22 23.96
C PRO A 516 -2.69 9.93 24.64
N ASP A 517 -2.99 11.18 24.26
CA ASP A 517 -4.10 11.94 24.84
C ASP A 517 -5.45 11.36 24.37
N LEU A 518 -5.56 11.04 23.07
CA LEU A 518 -6.73 10.34 22.54
C LEU A 518 -6.88 8.93 23.12
N TYR A 519 -5.77 8.20 23.26
CA TYR A 519 -5.76 6.91 23.92
C TYR A 519 -6.35 6.98 25.33
N GLU A 520 -5.85 7.90 26.17
CA GLU A 520 -6.31 8.04 27.56
C GLU A 520 -7.78 8.43 27.63
N PHE A 521 -8.24 9.29 26.72
CA PHE A 521 -9.64 9.68 26.62
C PHE A 521 -10.54 8.48 26.29
N ILE A 522 -10.20 7.69 25.28
CA ILE A 522 -10.95 6.49 24.88
C ILE A 522 -10.94 5.44 25.99
N ASP A 523 -9.78 5.20 26.60
CA ASP A 523 -9.64 4.24 27.71
C ASP A 523 -10.57 4.59 28.89
N LYS A 524 -10.64 5.88 29.26
CA LYS A 524 -11.57 6.36 30.28
C LYS A 524 -13.04 6.16 29.88
N LEU A 525 -13.40 6.49 28.63
CA LEU A 525 -14.77 6.29 28.12
C LEU A 525 -15.18 4.81 28.18
N VAL A 526 -14.29 3.90 27.78
CA VAL A 526 -14.56 2.46 27.78
C VAL A 526 -14.68 1.91 29.20
N LYS A 527 -13.83 2.38 30.14
CA LYS A 527 -13.81 1.91 31.53
C LYS A 527 -14.98 2.42 32.36
N TYR A 528 -15.29 3.71 32.26
CA TYR A 528 -16.24 4.37 33.15
C TYR A 528 -17.59 4.67 32.52
N GLY A 529 -17.72 4.50 31.19
CA GLY A 529 -18.90 4.89 30.44
C GLY A 529 -18.94 6.38 30.13
N THR A 530 -20.01 6.79 29.44
CA THR A 530 -20.30 8.16 29.01
C THR A 530 -21.24 8.87 29.97
#